data_AF-D9WAX5-F1
#
_entry.id   AF-D9WAX5-F1
#
_cell.length_a   1.000
_cell.length_b   1.000
_cell.length_c   1.000
_cell.angle_alpha   90.00
_cell.angle_beta   90.00
_cell.angle_gamma   90.00
#
_symmetry.space_group_name_H-M   'P 1'
#
loop_
_entity.id
_entity.type
_entity.pdbx_description
1 polymer ?
#
loop_
_entity_poly.entity_id
_entity_poly.type
_entity_poly.pdbx_seq_one_letter_code
_entity_poly.pdbx_strand_id
1 'polypeptide(L)'
;GPVPIATAMTLTLVQALADAEAEAPLWCLTRSAVSVGAGERLANPAQAQLWGLGKTVAFEQPQRWGGLVDLPEDVGKRSLTRLVSVLAASRTDSHTNGHTNGYEDQVAIRSSGVYAARLTRDAARGDGDGWQPHGTVLITGGTGALGAHVARRLASRGADHLVLVSRRGAQAPGAAELRQELSGLGARVTVTDCDIADRRALAAVLDGMPEDAPLTGVVHTAGVLDDGVVTELTPERLAGVLAAKADAVRHLHELTADLELDAFVLFSSI
;
A
#
# COMPACT_ATOMS: atom_id res chain seq x y z
N GLY A 1 8.17 -1.80 -12.51
CA GLY A 1 9.53 -1.39 -12.13
C GLY A 1 10.19 -2.52 -11.36
N PRO A 2 11.51 -2.52 -11.17
CA PRO A 2 12.14 -3.51 -10.30
C PRO A 2 11.69 -3.30 -8.84
N VAL A 3 11.56 -4.39 -8.09
CA VAL A 3 11.35 -4.36 -6.63
C VAL A 3 12.40 -3.42 -6.00
N PRO A 4 12.03 -2.54 -5.05
CA PRO A 4 13.03 -1.75 -4.34
C PRO A 4 14.10 -2.65 -3.74
N ILE A 5 15.36 -2.32 -4.01
CA ILE A 5 16.53 -3.15 -3.66
C ILE A 5 16.49 -3.56 -2.20
N ALA A 6 16.10 -2.65 -1.30
CA ALA A 6 15.99 -2.94 0.13
C ALA A 6 15.01 -4.09 0.41
N THR A 7 13.79 -4.06 -0.15
CA THR A 7 12.77 -5.10 0.06
C THR A 7 13.24 -6.45 -0.49
N ALA A 8 13.83 -6.46 -1.70
CA ALA A 8 14.35 -7.69 -2.32
C ALA A 8 15.50 -8.29 -1.49
N MET A 9 16.46 -7.45 -1.08
CA MET A 9 17.60 -7.89 -0.27
C MET A 9 17.16 -8.40 1.11
N THR A 10 16.13 -7.80 1.72
CA THR A 10 15.60 -8.31 2.99
C THR A 10 14.91 -9.65 2.81
N LEU A 11 14.14 -9.85 1.74
CA LEU A 11 13.57 -11.17 1.43
C LEU A 11 14.68 -12.22 1.30
N THR A 12 15.72 -11.94 0.50
CA THR A 12 16.87 -12.83 0.34
C THR A 12 17.59 -13.08 1.67
N LEU A 13 17.75 -12.07 2.52
CA LEU A 13 18.36 -12.24 3.83
C LEU A 13 17.53 -13.17 4.73
N VAL A 14 16.21 -13.01 4.75
CA VAL A 14 15.30 -13.89 5.51
C VAL A 14 15.42 -15.33 5.04
N GLN A 15 15.45 -15.55 3.72
CA GLN A 15 15.63 -16.88 3.12
C GLN A 15 16.99 -17.48 3.47
N ALA A 16 18.08 -16.71 3.32
CA ALA A 16 19.42 -17.17 3.64
C ALA A 16 19.60 -17.50 5.13
N LEU A 17 18.99 -16.74 6.04
CA LEU A 17 19.00 -17.05 7.48
C LEU A 17 18.23 -18.33 7.80
N ALA A 18 17.15 -18.61 7.05
CA ALA A 18 16.42 -19.87 7.17
C ALA A 18 17.28 -21.06 6.69
N ASP A 19 17.89 -20.94 5.50
CA ASP A 19 18.76 -21.96 4.91
C ASP A 19 20.00 -22.26 5.76
N ALA A 20 20.58 -21.23 6.37
CA ALA A 20 21.74 -21.34 7.26
C ALA A 20 21.38 -21.77 8.69
N GLU A 21 20.09 -22.01 8.98
CA GLU A 21 19.55 -22.33 10.29
C GLU A 21 19.93 -21.33 11.41
N ALA A 22 20.18 -20.06 11.06
CA ALA A 22 20.70 -19.04 11.99
C ALA A 22 19.71 -18.64 13.11
N GLU A 23 20.06 -18.87 14.37
CA GLU A 23 19.16 -18.62 15.52
C GLU A 23 19.03 -17.15 15.94
N ALA A 24 19.88 -16.26 15.41
CA ALA A 24 19.87 -14.85 15.79
C ALA A 24 18.62 -14.13 15.26
N PRO A 25 17.94 -13.30 16.07
CA PRO A 25 16.75 -12.57 15.63
C PRO A 25 17.12 -11.46 14.64
N LEU A 26 16.43 -11.42 13.50
CA LEU A 26 16.58 -10.37 12.50
C LEU A 26 15.78 -9.11 12.90
N TRP A 27 16.47 -7.99 13.01
CA TRP A 27 15.86 -6.66 13.17
C TRP A 27 16.01 -5.84 11.89
N CYS A 28 14.90 -5.27 11.45
CA CYS A 28 14.81 -4.45 10.24
C CYS A 28 14.60 -2.98 10.61
N LEU A 29 15.53 -2.12 10.18
CA LEU A 29 15.50 -0.69 10.46
C LEU A 29 14.98 0.08 9.24
N THR A 30 14.03 0.98 9.46
CA THR A 30 13.61 1.99 8.49
C THR A 30 13.83 3.39 9.04
N ARG A 31 13.65 4.42 8.21
CA ARG A 31 13.78 5.81 8.61
C ARG A 31 12.64 6.65 8.05
N SER A 32 11.83 7.25 8.92
CA SER A 32 10.66 8.05 8.55
C SER A 32 9.77 7.36 7.51
N ALA A 33 9.60 6.05 7.66
CA ALA A 33 8.76 5.19 6.83
C ALA A 33 7.34 5.03 7.40
N VAL A 34 7.17 5.31 8.70
CA VAL A 34 5.88 5.31 9.41
C VAL A 34 5.65 6.65 10.10
N SER A 35 4.40 6.94 10.45
CA SER A 35 4.01 8.13 11.18
C SER A 35 3.44 7.74 12.54
N VAL A 36 3.89 8.41 13.60
CA VAL A 36 3.34 8.22 14.95
C VAL A 36 2.26 9.25 15.31
N GLY A 37 1.89 10.15 14.37
CA GLY A 37 0.87 11.16 14.57
C GLY A 37 0.66 12.10 13.39
N ALA A 38 -0.48 12.78 13.35
CA ALA A 38 -0.97 13.55 12.19
C ALA A 38 -0.05 14.68 11.69
N GLY A 39 0.89 15.16 12.52
CA GLY A 39 1.86 16.20 12.14
C GLY A 39 3.17 15.68 11.53
N GLU A 40 3.37 14.36 11.48
CA GLU A 40 4.60 13.78 10.99
C GLU A 40 4.54 13.49 9.49
N ARG A 41 5.47 14.08 8.74
CA ARG A 41 5.65 13.82 7.31
C ARG A 41 6.42 12.52 7.10
N LEU A 42 5.86 11.64 6.28
CA LEU A 42 6.59 10.48 5.77
C LEU A 42 7.61 10.95 4.72
N ALA A 43 8.89 10.66 4.95
CA ALA A 43 9.97 11.00 4.02
C ALA A 43 10.28 9.83 3.08
N ASN A 44 10.13 8.59 3.55
CA ASN A 44 10.57 7.39 2.82
C ASN A 44 9.45 6.34 2.72
N PRO A 45 8.31 6.63 2.06
CA PRO A 45 7.16 5.71 1.99
C PRO A 45 7.50 4.37 1.30
N ALA A 46 8.50 4.33 0.43
CA ALA A 46 8.97 3.09 -0.18
C ALA A 46 9.49 2.07 0.86
N GLN A 47 10.05 2.53 1.99
CA GLN A 47 10.51 1.65 3.06
C GLN A 47 9.35 1.00 3.84
N ALA A 48 8.12 1.50 3.73
CA ALA A 48 6.95 0.88 4.36
C ALA A 48 6.64 -0.51 3.77
N GLN A 49 7.16 -0.84 2.58
CA GLN A 49 7.09 -2.21 2.03
C GLN A 49 7.74 -3.23 2.96
N LEU A 50 8.84 -2.86 3.62
CA LEU A 50 9.52 -3.70 4.58
C LEU A 50 8.66 -3.98 5.82
N TRP A 51 7.79 -3.04 6.19
CA TRP A 51 6.85 -3.24 7.28
C TRP A 51 5.76 -4.25 6.92
N GLY A 52 5.28 -4.23 5.68
CA GLY A 52 4.36 -5.25 5.18
C GLY A 52 5.00 -6.63 5.19
N LEU A 53 6.17 -6.77 4.54
CA LEU A 53 6.92 -8.02 4.50
C LEU A 53 7.26 -8.54 5.90
N GLY A 54 7.79 -7.68 6.77
CA GLY A 54 8.23 -8.06 8.11
C GLY A 54 7.11 -8.59 9.00
N LYS A 55 5.87 -8.07 8.85
CA LYS A 55 4.70 -8.63 9.55
C LYS A 55 4.40 -10.06 9.11
N THR A 56 4.52 -10.36 7.82
CA THR A 56 4.37 -11.74 7.31
C THR A 56 5.48 -12.64 7.84
N VAL A 57 6.74 -12.19 7.80
CA VAL A 57 7.88 -12.94 8.34
C VAL A 57 7.71 -13.23 9.84
N ALA A 58 7.18 -12.29 10.62
CA ALA A 58 6.91 -12.49 12.04
C ALA A 58 5.94 -13.67 12.31
N PHE A 59 4.98 -13.90 11.41
CA PHE A 59 4.04 -15.01 11.52
C PHE A 59 4.62 -16.33 11.00
N GLU A 60 5.39 -16.30 9.91
CA GLU A 60 5.92 -17.51 9.28
C GLU A 60 7.21 -18.03 9.92
N GLN A 61 8.04 -17.14 10.47
CA GLN A 61 9.35 -17.46 11.06
C GLN A 61 9.55 -16.77 12.43
N PRO A 62 8.63 -16.95 13.41
CA PRO A 62 8.63 -16.21 14.67
C PRO A 62 9.89 -16.41 15.52
N GLN A 63 10.57 -17.54 15.36
CA GLN A 63 11.79 -17.90 16.08
C GLN A 63 13.03 -17.13 15.60
N ARG A 64 13.01 -16.60 14.36
CA ARG A 64 14.13 -15.83 13.77
C ARG A 64 13.81 -14.35 13.62
N TRP A 65 12.62 -13.92 14.02
CA TRP A 65 12.19 -12.55 13.85
C TRP A 65 12.40 -11.72 15.11
N GLY A 66 13.20 -10.65 14.99
CA GLY A 66 13.41 -9.66 16.02
C GLY A 66 12.36 -8.57 15.99
N GLY A 67 12.16 -7.92 14.84
CA GLY A 67 11.16 -6.87 14.69
C GLY A 67 11.53 -5.79 13.67
N LEU A 68 10.65 -4.78 13.61
CA LEU A 68 10.74 -3.58 12.79
C LEU A 68 10.94 -2.36 13.68
N VAL A 69 11.91 -1.52 13.35
CA VAL A 69 12.15 -0.25 14.05
C VAL A 69 12.27 0.90 13.06
N ASP A 70 11.40 1.90 13.17
CA ASP A 70 11.51 3.12 12.38
C ASP A 70 12.25 4.22 13.16
N LEU A 71 13.29 4.76 12.56
CA LEU A 71 14.11 5.84 13.10
C LEU A 71 13.63 7.20 12.58
N PRO A 72 13.90 8.31 13.29
CA PRO A 72 13.66 9.64 12.74
C PRO A 72 14.64 9.94 11.60
N GLU A 73 14.29 10.88 10.72
CA GLU A 73 15.19 11.33 9.64
C GLU A 73 16.58 11.71 10.17
N ASP A 74 16.62 12.50 11.24
CA ASP A 74 17.84 12.88 11.95
C ASP A 74 18.13 11.92 13.12
N VAL A 75 19.03 10.97 12.89
CA VAL A 75 19.43 9.97 13.89
C VAL A 75 20.50 10.54 14.83
N GLY A 76 20.06 11.04 15.99
CA GLY A 76 20.94 11.51 17.06
C GLY A 76 21.30 10.45 18.11
N LYS A 77 22.26 10.77 18.99
CA LYS A 77 22.70 9.90 20.10
C LYS A 77 21.54 9.36 20.94
N ARG A 78 20.55 10.20 21.25
CA ARG A 78 19.37 9.79 22.03
C ARG A 78 18.54 8.72 21.32
N SER A 79 18.38 8.81 20.01
CA SER A 79 17.69 7.80 19.19
C SER A 79 18.45 6.48 19.20
N LEU A 80 19.79 6.52 19.10
CA LEU A 80 20.63 5.33 19.19
C LEU A 80 20.58 4.65 20.56
N THR A 81 20.60 5.43 21.66
CA THR A 81 20.43 4.87 23.02
C THR A 81 19.10 4.14 23.15
N ARG A 82 18.01 4.73 22.63
CA ARG A 82 16.68 4.09 22.63
C ARG A 82 16.66 2.84 21.76
N LEU A 83 17.31 2.87 20.61
CA LEU A 83 17.42 1.71 19.71
C LEU A 83 18.10 0.54 20.43
N VAL A 84 19.23 0.78 21.11
CA VAL A 84 19.91 -0.26 21.89
C VAL A 84 18.99 -0.86 22.94
N SER A 85 18.20 -0.04 23.65
CA SER A 85 17.22 -0.55 24.61
C SER A 85 16.13 -1.41 23.97
N VAL A 86 15.64 -1.04 22.78
CA VAL A 86 14.65 -1.85 22.03
C VAL A 86 15.25 -3.18 21.59
N LEU A 87 16.46 -3.17 21.02
CA LEU A 87 17.12 -4.38 20.53
C LEU A 87 17.53 -5.34 21.66
N ALA A 88 17.82 -4.79 22.85
CA ALA A 88 18.19 -5.59 24.02
C ALA A 88 16.98 -6.18 24.75
N ALA A 89 15.74 -5.77 24.43
CA ALA A 89 14.55 -6.34 25.05
C ALA A 89 14.37 -7.80 24.59
N SER A 90 14.36 -8.74 25.54
CA SER A 90 14.23 -10.17 25.21
C SER A 90 12.78 -10.64 25.25
N ARG A 91 12.43 -11.55 24.32
CA ARG A 91 11.16 -12.30 24.33
C ARG A 91 11.03 -13.18 25.59
N THR A 92 12.14 -13.59 26.20
CA THR A 92 12.18 -14.57 27.31
C THR A 92 12.16 -13.97 28.72
N ASP A 93 12.21 -12.65 28.89
CA ASP A 93 12.19 -12.00 30.22
C ASP A 93 10.79 -12.02 30.91
N SER A 94 9.90 -12.91 30.47
CA SER A 94 8.48 -12.99 30.83
C SER A 94 8.18 -13.46 32.26
N HIS A 95 9.17 -13.49 33.17
CA HIS A 95 9.00 -14.09 34.50
C HIS A 95 9.42 -13.23 35.69
N THR A 96 9.59 -11.91 35.53
CA THR A 96 9.73 -11.01 36.69
C THR A 96 8.61 -9.96 36.74
N ASN A 97 7.67 -10.17 37.68
CA ASN A 97 6.70 -9.18 38.20
C ASN A 97 5.40 -8.91 37.41
N GLY A 98 4.84 -9.89 36.70
CA GLY A 98 3.42 -9.88 36.29
C GLY A 98 2.99 -8.74 35.34
N HIS A 99 3.94 -7.99 34.79
CA HIS A 99 3.73 -7.06 33.70
C HIS A 99 4.08 -7.81 32.41
N THR A 100 3.17 -7.78 31.43
CA THR A 100 3.44 -8.31 30.09
C THR A 100 4.74 -7.71 29.59
N ASN A 101 5.71 -8.58 29.34
CA ASN A 101 7.08 -8.22 29.03
C ASN A 101 7.13 -7.21 27.86
N GLY A 102 7.87 -6.11 28.03
CA GLY A 102 7.91 -4.96 27.11
C GLY A 102 8.59 -5.20 25.76
N TYR A 103 8.58 -6.44 25.27
CA TYR A 103 9.05 -6.78 23.94
C TYR A 103 8.02 -6.33 22.91
N GLU A 104 8.45 -5.47 22.00
CA GLU A 104 7.64 -4.91 20.93
C GLU A 104 8.38 -5.13 19.61
N ASP A 105 7.73 -5.76 18.63
CA ASP A 105 8.33 -6.09 17.34
C ASP A 105 7.99 -5.08 16.23
N GLN A 106 7.22 -4.04 16.56
CA GLN A 106 6.80 -2.97 15.66
C GLN A 106 6.92 -1.63 16.40
N VAL A 107 8.08 -0.98 16.24
CA VAL A 107 8.49 0.16 17.06
C VAL A 107 8.84 1.37 16.21
N ALA A 108 8.48 2.57 16.65
CA ALA A 108 8.96 3.82 16.09
C ALA A 108 9.70 4.62 17.17
N ILE A 109 10.92 5.07 16.86
CA ILE A 109 11.74 5.90 17.73
C ILE A 109 11.66 7.33 17.21
N ARG A 110 11.33 8.27 18.10
CA ARG A 110 11.30 9.71 17.82
C ARG A 110 12.05 10.48 18.90
N SER A 111 12.18 11.79 18.72
CA SER A 111 12.75 12.68 19.76
C SER A 111 11.93 12.64 21.05
N SER A 112 10.60 12.55 20.93
CA SER A 112 9.64 12.46 22.03
C SER A 112 9.70 11.14 22.81
N GLY A 113 10.02 10.01 22.17
CA GLY A 113 10.00 8.72 22.85
C GLY A 113 10.11 7.51 21.94
N VAL A 114 9.76 6.35 22.50
CA VAL A 114 9.60 5.07 21.81
C VAL A 114 8.11 4.76 21.76
N TYR A 115 7.61 4.42 20.58
CA TYR A 115 6.21 4.13 20.30
C TYR A 115 6.08 2.70 19.80
N ALA A 116 5.04 2.00 20.22
CA ALA A 116 4.71 0.66 19.73
C ALA A 116 3.42 0.69 18.90
N ALA A 117 3.39 -0.04 17.80
CA ALA A 117 2.22 -0.09 16.92
C ALA A 117 1.04 -0.78 17.60
N ARG A 118 -0.16 -0.20 17.47
CA ARG A 118 -1.42 -0.78 17.97
C ARG A 118 -2.53 -0.53 16.98
N LEU A 119 -3.40 -1.53 16.81
CA LEU A 119 -4.65 -1.40 16.07
C LEU A 119 -5.76 -1.01 17.03
N THR A 120 -6.37 0.15 16.81
CA THR A 120 -7.48 0.66 17.62
C THR A 120 -8.75 0.77 16.78
N ARG A 121 -9.91 0.74 17.44
CA ARG A 121 -11.17 1.06 16.76
C ARG A 121 -11.19 2.55 16.46
N ASP A 122 -11.54 2.90 15.23
CA ASP A 122 -11.80 4.28 14.89
C ASP A 122 -13.15 4.72 15.49
N ALA A 123 -13.14 5.83 16.21
CA ALA A 123 -14.32 6.42 16.83
C ALA A 123 -15.01 7.44 15.90
N ALA A 124 -14.37 7.83 14.80
CA ALA A 124 -14.95 8.74 13.83
C ALA A 124 -16.15 8.08 13.15
N ARG A 125 -17.35 8.59 13.44
CA ARG A 125 -18.49 8.45 12.53
C ARG A 125 -18.32 9.50 11.43
N GLY A 126 -18.63 9.12 10.19
CA GLY A 126 -18.60 10.05 9.07
C GLY A 126 -19.68 11.10 9.22
N ASP A 127 -19.37 12.19 9.93
CA ASP A 127 -20.32 13.25 10.30
C ASP A 127 -20.43 14.34 9.22
N GLY A 128 -20.28 13.99 7.94
CA GLY A 128 -20.37 14.92 6.81
C GLY A 128 -21.17 14.36 5.63
N ASP A 129 -21.56 15.24 4.71
CA ASP A 129 -22.37 14.89 3.51
C ASP A 129 -21.67 13.91 2.55
N GLY A 130 -20.39 13.63 2.80
CA GLY A 130 -19.55 12.72 2.03
C GLY A 130 -19.11 13.33 0.70
N TRP A 131 -18.10 12.73 0.09
CA TRP A 131 -17.65 13.11 -1.25
C TRP A 131 -18.70 12.72 -2.31
N GLN A 132 -19.00 13.65 -3.22
CA GLN A 132 -19.82 13.43 -4.40
C GLN A 132 -18.96 13.51 -5.66
N PRO A 133 -18.98 12.48 -6.53
CA PRO A 133 -18.20 12.50 -7.76
C PRO A 133 -18.78 13.51 -8.76
N HIS A 134 -17.90 14.20 -9.48
CA HIS A 134 -18.22 15.02 -10.65
C HIS A 134 -17.10 14.88 -11.68
N GLY A 135 -17.30 15.28 -12.94
CA GLY A 135 -16.30 15.12 -13.99
C GLY A 135 -15.96 13.64 -14.24
N THR A 136 -14.67 13.35 -14.42
CA THR A 136 -14.18 12.00 -14.69
C THR A 136 -13.58 11.34 -13.45
N VAL A 137 -14.00 10.10 -13.19
CA VAL A 137 -13.34 9.21 -12.23
C VAL A 137 -12.64 8.05 -12.94
N LEU A 138 -11.32 7.97 -12.77
CA LEU A 138 -10.47 6.88 -13.25
C LEU A 138 -10.49 5.71 -12.25
N ILE A 139 -10.85 4.51 -12.71
CA ILE A 139 -10.86 3.30 -11.89
C ILE A 139 -9.89 2.27 -12.47
N THR A 140 -8.74 2.08 -11.81
CA THR A 140 -7.80 1.00 -12.20
C THR A 140 -8.30 -0.35 -11.68
N GLY A 141 -8.10 -1.41 -12.45
CA GLY A 141 -8.77 -2.68 -12.18
C GLY A 141 -10.29 -2.57 -12.36
N GLY A 142 -10.76 -1.58 -13.13
CA GLY A 142 -12.17 -1.19 -13.21
C GLY A 142 -13.11 -2.28 -13.75
N THR A 143 -12.59 -3.23 -14.51
CA THR A 143 -13.34 -4.41 -14.98
C THR A 143 -13.21 -5.63 -14.06
N GLY A 144 -12.52 -5.49 -12.92
CA GLY A 144 -12.39 -6.53 -11.89
C GLY A 144 -13.55 -6.47 -10.89
N ALA A 145 -13.63 -7.45 -9.98
CA ALA A 145 -14.75 -7.57 -9.03
C ALA A 145 -14.93 -6.29 -8.18
N LEU A 146 -13.87 -5.81 -7.53
CA LEU A 146 -13.92 -4.60 -6.70
C LEU A 146 -14.17 -3.34 -7.54
N GLY A 147 -13.43 -3.17 -8.65
CA GLY A 147 -13.58 -2.05 -9.56
C GLY A 147 -15.00 -1.90 -10.10
N ALA A 148 -15.65 -3.01 -10.46
CA ALA A 148 -17.03 -3.01 -10.96
C ALA A 148 -18.04 -2.60 -9.87
N HIS A 149 -17.85 -3.00 -8.62
CA HIS A 149 -18.68 -2.54 -7.51
C HIS A 149 -18.50 -1.05 -7.22
N VAL A 150 -17.26 -0.56 -7.25
CA VAL A 150 -16.95 0.87 -7.12
C VAL A 150 -17.61 1.65 -8.25
N ALA A 151 -17.45 1.20 -9.50
CA ALA A 151 -18.02 1.87 -10.67
C ALA A 151 -19.54 2.03 -10.58
N ARG A 152 -20.25 0.96 -10.18
CA ARG A 152 -21.71 1.01 -9.96
C ARG A 152 -22.08 2.03 -8.90
N ARG A 153 -21.36 2.04 -7.78
CA ARG A 153 -21.60 2.98 -6.69
C ARG A 153 -21.39 4.43 -7.14
N LEU A 154 -20.34 4.70 -7.92
CA LEU A 154 -20.05 6.05 -8.42
C LEU A 154 -21.06 6.50 -9.48
N ALA A 155 -21.45 5.61 -10.40
CA ALA A 155 -22.52 5.91 -11.35
C ALA A 155 -23.84 6.23 -10.63
N SER A 156 -24.22 5.43 -9.61
CA SER A 156 -25.42 5.71 -8.81
C SER A 156 -25.37 7.00 -7.99
N ARG A 157 -24.17 7.56 -7.79
CA ARG A 157 -23.92 8.83 -7.12
C ARG A 157 -23.78 10.01 -8.09
N GLY A 158 -23.99 9.80 -9.39
CA GLY A 158 -23.99 10.87 -10.38
C GLY A 158 -22.60 11.20 -10.96
N ALA A 159 -21.66 10.26 -10.99
CA ALA A 159 -20.41 10.48 -11.73
C ALA A 159 -20.71 10.71 -13.23
N ASP A 160 -20.24 11.85 -13.78
CA ASP A 160 -20.50 12.24 -15.17
C ASP A 160 -19.81 11.27 -16.16
N HIS A 161 -18.57 10.90 -15.87
CA HIS A 161 -17.77 9.99 -16.69
C HIS A 161 -16.95 9.02 -15.84
N LEU A 162 -17.03 7.74 -16.17
CA LEU A 162 -16.20 6.67 -15.61
C LEU A 162 -15.22 6.16 -16.65
N VAL A 163 -13.92 6.15 -16.32
CA VAL A 163 -12.89 5.52 -17.14
C VAL A 163 -12.40 4.27 -16.43
N LEU A 164 -12.77 3.10 -16.98
CA LEU A 164 -12.42 1.80 -16.43
C LEU A 164 -11.16 1.29 -17.12
N VAL A 165 -10.06 1.23 -16.37
CA VAL A 165 -8.77 0.75 -16.88
C VAL A 165 -8.48 -0.65 -16.40
N SER A 166 -8.11 -1.54 -17.31
CA SER A 166 -7.52 -2.84 -16.99
C SER A 166 -6.68 -3.33 -18.18
N ARG A 167 -5.77 -4.28 -17.97
CA ARG A 167 -4.96 -4.85 -19.08
C ARG A 167 -5.81 -5.47 -20.20
N ARG A 168 -6.99 -6.00 -19.87
CA ARG A 168 -7.89 -6.63 -20.85
C ARG A 168 -8.86 -5.63 -21.49
N GLY A 169 -9.06 -4.46 -20.87
CA GLY A 169 -9.97 -3.42 -21.35
C GLY A 169 -11.35 -3.98 -21.73
N ALA A 170 -11.83 -3.62 -22.91
CA ALA A 170 -13.11 -4.07 -23.45
C ALA A 170 -13.20 -5.59 -23.71
N GLN A 171 -12.06 -6.30 -23.76
CA GLN A 171 -12.01 -7.76 -23.90
C GLN A 171 -12.08 -8.49 -22.55
N ALA A 172 -12.20 -7.76 -21.42
CA ALA A 172 -12.39 -8.40 -20.14
C ALA A 172 -13.79 -9.07 -20.07
N PRO A 173 -13.90 -10.28 -19.47
CA PRO A 173 -15.19 -10.92 -19.26
C PRO A 173 -16.14 -9.99 -18.50
N GLY A 174 -17.36 -9.78 -19.02
CA GLY A 174 -18.37 -8.92 -18.40
C GLY A 174 -18.21 -7.42 -18.67
N ALA A 175 -17.19 -6.98 -19.44
CA ALA A 175 -16.94 -5.56 -19.65
C ALA A 175 -18.04 -4.85 -20.46
N ALA A 176 -18.61 -5.54 -21.47
CA ALA A 176 -19.67 -4.99 -22.30
C ALA A 176 -20.97 -4.79 -21.49
N GLU A 177 -21.32 -5.79 -20.68
CA GLU A 177 -22.47 -5.77 -19.79
C GLU A 177 -22.31 -4.69 -18.72
N LEU A 178 -21.13 -4.61 -18.08
CA LEU A 178 -20.82 -3.57 -17.10
C LEU A 178 -20.93 -2.17 -17.72
N ARG A 179 -20.38 -1.96 -18.92
CA ARG A 179 -20.49 -0.67 -19.61
C ARG A 179 -21.94 -0.29 -19.86
N GLN A 180 -22.75 -1.22 -20.36
CA GLN A 180 -24.17 -0.98 -20.64
C GLN A 180 -24.94 -0.66 -19.36
N GLU A 181 -24.69 -1.40 -18.28
CA GLU A 181 -25.29 -1.17 -16.97
C GLU A 181 -24.98 0.24 -16.45
N LEU A 182 -23.70 0.63 -16.45
CA LEU A 182 -23.25 1.94 -15.97
C LEU A 182 -23.78 3.09 -16.82
N SER A 183 -23.85 2.92 -18.15
CA SER A 183 -24.53 3.89 -19.03
C SER A 183 -26.03 3.99 -18.75
N GLY A 184 -26.69 2.89 -18.42
CA GLY A 184 -28.09 2.88 -17.98
C GLY A 184 -28.34 3.63 -16.67
N LEU A 185 -27.30 3.80 -15.84
CA LEU A 185 -27.32 4.62 -14.62
C LEU A 185 -27.02 6.10 -14.89
N GLY A 186 -26.76 6.49 -16.14
CA GLY A 186 -26.55 7.89 -16.55
C GLY A 186 -25.10 8.32 -16.69
N ALA A 187 -24.12 7.45 -16.41
CA ALA A 187 -22.71 7.79 -16.57
C ALA A 187 -22.23 7.59 -18.02
N ARG A 188 -21.41 8.51 -18.53
CA ARG A 188 -20.54 8.24 -19.68
C ARG A 188 -19.53 7.18 -19.27
N VAL A 189 -19.21 6.20 -20.12
CA VAL A 189 -18.29 5.12 -19.77
C VAL A 189 -17.28 4.85 -20.87
N THR A 190 -15.99 4.96 -20.52
CA THR A 190 -14.88 4.52 -21.37
C THR A 190 -14.23 3.31 -20.73
N VAL A 191 -14.02 2.25 -21.50
CA VAL A 191 -13.26 1.07 -21.07
C VAL A 191 -11.99 1.01 -21.90
N THR A 192 -10.84 1.12 -21.25
CA THR A 192 -9.54 1.23 -21.91
C THR A 192 -8.63 0.09 -21.48
N ASP A 193 -8.01 -0.57 -22.45
CA ASP A 193 -6.88 -1.46 -22.18
C ASP A 193 -5.63 -0.64 -21.88
N CYS A 194 -5.10 -0.79 -20.66
CA CYS A 194 -3.86 -0.14 -20.27
C CYS A 194 -3.20 -0.95 -19.15
N ASP A 195 -1.90 -1.19 -19.31
CA ASP A 195 -1.06 -1.62 -18.21
C ASP A 195 -0.64 -0.38 -17.41
N ILE A 196 -1.24 -0.21 -16.23
CA ILE A 196 -0.96 0.91 -15.32
C ILE A 196 0.47 0.91 -14.76
N ALA A 197 1.20 -0.21 -14.87
CA ALA A 197 2.62 -0.26 -14.57
C ALA A 197 3.48 0.35 -15.70
N ASP A 198 2.93 0.57 -16.90
CA ASP A 198 3.56 1.35 -17.97
C ASP A 198 3.16 2.83 -17.84
N ARG A 199 4.14 3.64 -17.42
CA ARG A 199 3.96 5.08 -17.20
C ARG A 199 3.52 5.82 -18.47
N ARG A 200 4.01 5.43 -19.66
CA ARG A 200 3.67 6.09 -20.92
C ARG A 200 2.26 5.74 -21.36
N ALA A 201 1.89 4.47 -21.23
CA ALA A 201 0.53 4.03 -21.53
C ALA A 201 -0.48 4.75 -20.61
N LEU A 202 -0.19 4.84 -19.31
CA LEU A 202 -1.04 5.57 -18.37
C LEU A 202 -1.11 7.07 -18.69
N ALA A 203 0.00 7.71 -19.06
CA ALA A 203 -0.01 9.11 -19.49
C ALA A 203 -0.93 9.33 -20.70
N ALA A 204 -0.87 8.47 -21.71
CA ALA A 204 -1.74 8.56 -22.88
C ALA A 204 -3.24 8.41 -22.53
N VAL A 205 -3.58 7.61 -21.52
CA VAL A 205 -4.96 7.53 -21.01
C VAL A 205 -5.39 8.85 -20.36
N LEU A 206 -4.52 9.45 -19.56
CA LEU A 206 -4.79 10.72 -18.88
C LEU A 206 -4.88 11.90 -19.84
N ASP A 207 -4.00 11.95 -20.84
CA ASP A 207 -4.00 12.99 -21.89
C ASP A 207 -5.23 12.88 -22.82
N GLY A 208 -5.85 11.70 -22.88
CA GLY A 208 -7.07 11.44 -23.66
C GLY A 208 -8.36 11.79 -22.93
N MET A 209 -8.31 12.33 -21.72
CA MET A 209 -9.50 12.73 -20.96
C MET A 209 -10.19 13.92 -21.64
N PRO A 210 -11.52 13.91 -21.75
CA PRO A 210 -12.21 14.96 -22.48
C PRO A 210 -12.23 16.27 -21.69
N GLU A 211 -12.06 17.40 -22.37
CA GLU A 211 -12.04 18.73 -21.74
C GLU A 211 -13.37 19.08 -21.05
N ASP A 212 -14.50 18.51 -21.51
CA ASP A 212 -15.82 18.73 -20.94
C ASP A 212 -16.08 17.93 -19.66
N ALA A 213 -15.21 16.97 -19.31
CA ALA A 213 -15.26 16.19 -18.08
C ALA A 213 -13.81 15.90 -17.59
N PRO A 214 -13.15 16.87 -16.93
CA PRO A 214 -11.78 16.69 -16.47
C PRO A 214 -11.68 15.61 -15.39
N LEU A 215 -10.47 15.05 -15.19
CA LEU A 215 -10.20 14.08 -14.13
C LEU A 215 -10.25 14.75 -12.75
N THR A 216 -11.10 14.24 -11.87
CA THR A 216 -11.34 14.75 -10.51
C THR A 216 -11.14 13.66 -9.46
N GLY A 217 -11.21 12.39 -9.86
CA GLY A 217 -11.11 11.26 -8.95
C GLY A 217 -10.28 10.11 -9.52
N VAL A 218 -9.47 9.49 -8.66
CA VAL A 218 -8.77 8.24 -8.95
C VAL A 218 -9.16 7.21 -7.90
N VAL A 219 -9.57 6.03 -8.35
CA VAL A 219 -9.76 4.86 -7.49
C VAL A 219 -8.90 3.71 -8.00
N HIS A 220 -7.85 3.39 -7.25
CA HIS A 220 -6.94 2.31 -7.58
C HIS A 220 -7.43 1.01 -6.92
N THR A 221 -8.06 0.14 -7.72
CA THR A 221 -8.49 -1.21 -7.28
C THR A 221 -7.66 -2.33 -7.91
N ALA A 222 -6.74 -1.98 -8.81
CA ALA A 222 -5.87 -2.96 -9.45
C ALA A 222 -4.99 -3.67 -8.41
N GLY A 223 -4.97 -4.98 -8.49
CA GLY A 223 -4.13 -5.82 -7.67
C GLY A 223 -4.06 -7.20 -8.29
N VAL A 224 -2.90 -7.82 -8.17
CA VAL A 224 -2.73 -9.24 -8.42
C VAL A 224 -2.42 -9.87 -7.06
N LEU A 225 -3.12 -10.94 -6.75
CA LEU A 225 -2.79 -11.82 -5.63
C LEU A 225 -1.88 -12.91 -6.18
N ASP A 226 -0.76 -13.13 -5.51
CA ASP A 226 0.14 -14.25 -5.74
C ASP A 226 0.48 -14.80 -4.36
N ASP A 227 -0.26 -15.84 -3.96
CA ASP A 227 -0.15 -16.42 -2.63
C ASP A 227 1.07 -17.36 -2.58
N GLY A 228 1.90 -17.20 -1.55
CA GLY A 228 3.07 -18.03 -1.32
C GLY A 228 3.70 -17.72 0.02
N VAL A 229 4.40 -18.70 0.59
CA VAL A 229 5.19 -18.51 1.81
C VAL A 229 6.46 -17.72 1.49
N VAL A 230 6.97 -16.97 2.47
CA VAL A 230 8.17 -16.13 2.34
C VAL A 230 9.37 -16.91 1.81
N THR A 231 9.53 -18.18 2.22
CA THR A 231 10.64 -19.04 1.78
C THR A 231 10.57 -19.44 0.30
N GLU A 232 9.41 -19.32 -0.33
CA GLU A 232 9.18 -19.68 -1.74
C GLU A 232 8.96 -18.45 -2.64
N LEU A 233 8.93 -17.25 -2.07
CA LEU A 233 8.82 -16.01 -2.84
C LEU A 233 10.10 -15.79 -3.66
N THR A 234 9.94 -15.69 -4.98
CA THR A 234 11.02 -15.28 -5.87
C THR A 234 10.98 -13.76 -6.11
N PRO A 235 12.11 -13.15 -6.49
CA PRO A 235 12.14 -11.74 -6.88
C PRO A 235 11.13 -11.38 -7.98
N GLU A 236 10.90 -12.29 -8.93
CA GLU A 236 9.97 -12.09 -10.05
C GLU A 236 8.51 -12.05 -9.58
N ARG A 237 8.13 -12.96 -8.66
CA ARG A 237 6.79 -12.96 -8.05
C ARG A 237 6.55 -11.68 -7.25
N LEU A 238 7.53 -11.29 -6.44
CA LEU A 238 7.47 -10.05 -5.67
C LEU A 238 7.38 -8.81 -6.59
N ALA A 239 8.14 -8.78 -7.69
CA ALA A 239 8.06 -7.73 -8.70
C ALA A 239 6.67 -7.64 -9.32
N GLY A 240 6.06 -8.78 -9.67
CA GLY A 240 4.73 -8.83 -10.25
C GLY A 240 3.66 -8.23 -9.35
N VAL A 241 3.66 -8.57 -8.06
CA VAL A 241 2.69 -8.05 -7.09
C VAL A 241 2.91 -6.55 -6.82
N LEU A 242 4.16 -6.12 -6.67
CA LEU A 242 4.49 -4.71 -6.41
C LEU A 242 4.24 -3.82 -7.63
N ALA A 243 4.42 -4.33 -8.86
CA ALA A 243 4.19 -3.55 -10.07
C ALA A 243 2.73 -3.06 -10.17
N ALA A 244 1.78 -3.95 -9.88
CA ALA A 244 0.35 -3.64 -9.96
C ALA A 244 -0.13 -2.69 -8.85
N LYS A 245 0.57 -2.63 -7.70
CA LYS A 245 0.19 -1.83 -6.53
C LYS A 245 1.07 -0.60 -6.34
N ALA A 246 2.36 -0.80 -6.06
CA ALA A 246 3.26 0.30 -5.68
C ALA A 246 3.69 1.15 -6.88
N ASP A 247 4.15 0.51 -7.97
CA ASP A 247 4.61 1.26 -9.15
C ASP A 247 3.46 1.97 -9.85
N ALA A 248 2.33 1.28 -10.03
CA ALA A 248 1.14 1.86 -10.62
C ALA A 248 0.64 3.09 -9.83
N VAL A 249 0.60 3.00 -8.49
CA VAL A 249 0.22 4.13 -7.64
C VAL A 249 1.23 5.26 -7.72
N ARG A 250 2.53 4.96 -7.79
CA ARG A 250 3.56 5.98 -7.99
C ARG A 250 3.37 6.71 -9.32
N HIS A 251 3.10 5.99 -10.41
CA HIS A 251 2.84 6.62 -11.71
C HIS A 251 1.58 7.48 -11.68
N LEU A 252 0.49 7.00 -11.08
CA LEU A 252 -0.73 7.78 -10.89
C LEU A 252 -0.42 9.07 -10.12
N HIS A 253 0.25 8.95 -8.96
CA HIS A 253 0.63 10.10 -8.14
C HIS A 253 1.46 11.13 -8.92
N GLU A 254 2.52 10.69 -9.61
CA GLU A 254 3.40 11.58 -10.38
C GLU A 254 2.67 12.23 -11.57
N LEU A 255 1.78 11.50 -12.26
CA LEU A 255 1.07 11.98 -13.43
C LEU A 255 -0.13 12.88 -13.09
N THR A 256 -0.67 12.77 -11.89
CA THR A 256 -1.80 13.59 -11.44
C THR A 256 -1.40 14.62 -10.37
N ALA A 257 -0.10 14.83 -10.15
CA ALA A 257 0.40 15.70 -9.08
C ALA A 257 -0.04 17.17 -9.22
N ASP A 258 -0.18 17.64 -10.46
CA ASP A 258 -0.57 19.01 -10.79
C ASP A 258 -2.09 19.15 -11.03
N LEU A 259 -2.86 18.07 -10.85
CA LEU A 259 -4.32 18.07 -11.03
C LEU A 259 -5.03 18.32 -9.71
N GLU A 260 -6.12 19.10 -9.76
CA GLU A 260 -7.02 19.28 -8.63
C GLU A 260 -7.95 18.07 -8.51
N LEU A 261 -7.50 17.04 -7.79
CA LEU A 261 -8.30 15.85 -7.48
C LEU A 261 -9.02 16.01 -6.15
N ASP A 262 -10.32 15.71 -6.13
CA ASP A 262 -11.13 15.62 -4.91
C ASP A 262 -10.93 14.30 -4.18
N ALA A 263 -10.53 13.25 -4.91
CA ALA A 263 -10.35 11.91 -4.36
C ALA A 263 -9.20 11.15 -5.01
N PHE A 264 -8.30 10.62 -4.18
CA PHE A 264 -7.26 9.67 -4.59
C PHE A 264 -7.30 8.45 -3.66
N VAL A 265 -8.09 7.45 -4.04
CA VAL A 265 -8.45 6.31 -3.21
C VAL A 265 -7.62 5.09 -3.59
N LEU A 266 -6.93 4.51 -2.61
CA LEU A 266 -6.11 3.31 -2.78
C LEU A 266 -6.73 2.13 -2.04
N PHE A 267 -6.98 1.03 -2.74
CA PHE A 267 -7.39 -0.21 -2.10
C PHE A 267 -6.17 -0.94 -1.53
N SER A 268 -6.12 -1.05 -0.21
CA SER A 268 -5.09 -1.79 0.54
C SER A 268 -5.66 -3.09 1.13
N SER A 269 -4.83 -3.83 1.87
CA SER A 269 -5.22 -5.04 2.60
C SER A 269 -4.86 -4.92 4.08
N ILE A 270 -5.57 -5.68 4.91
CA ILE A 270 -5.19 -6.01 6.29
C ILE A 270 -4.14 -7.11 6.26
#